data_AF-A0A9W9Z4K3-F1
#
_entry.id   AF-A0A9W9Z4K3-F1
#
_cell.length_a   1.000
_cell.length_b   1.000
_cell.length_c   1.000
_cell.angle_alpha   90.00
_cell.angle_beta   90.00
_cell.angle_gamma   90.00
#
_symmetry.space_group_name_H-M   'P 1'
#
loop_
_entity.id
_entity.type
_entity.pdbx_description
1 polymer ?
#
loop_
_entity_poly.entity_id
_entity_poly.type
_entity_poly.pdbx_seq_one_letter_code
_entity_poly.pdbx_strand_id
1 'polypeptide(L)'
;MNEEWIRLSEENKELPPWRPTRESCTPFAGIELDNSEDTPLTEIISVMDEIQKDLMEEERNILARYDENLKFEEASLCAAINCLRTDDFVLCPVCKRNALHQNKQVIFCACGLRIDTEYDAV
;
A
#
# COMPACT_ATOMS: atom_id res chain seq x y z
N MET A 1 -2.64 -13.76 -11.06
CA MET A 1 -3.50 -13.54 -12.23
C MET A 1 -4.44 -14.73 -12.52
N ASN A 2 -3.96 -15.98 -12.60
CA ASN A 2 -4.83 -17.14 -12.92
C ASN A 2 -5.81 -17.54 -11.80
N GLU A 3 -5.45 -17.37 -10.53
CA GLU A 3 -6.32 -17.78 -9.41
C GLU A 3 -7.58 -16.92 -9.29
N GLU A 4 -7.50 -15.65 -9.66
CA GLU A 4 -8.62 -14.71 -9.61
C GLU A 4 -9.63 -15.03 -10.73
N TRP A 5 -9.13 -15.35 -11.93
CA TRP A 5 -9.95 -15.83 -13.04
C TRP A 5 -10.67 -17.14 -12.72
N ILE A 6 -10.03 -18.05 -12.00
CA ILE A 6 -10.65 -19.31 -11.58
C ILE A 6 -11.82 -19.03 -10.64
N ARG A 7 -11.64 -18.23 -9.58
CA ARG A 7 -12.72 -17.88 -8.63
C ARG A 7 -13.92 -17.22 -9.33
N LEU A 8 -13.65 -16.23 -10.19
CA LEU A 8 -14.69 -15.55 -10.96
C LEU A 8 -15.45 -16.50 -11.89
N SER A 9 -14.77 -17.49 -12.47
CA SER A 9 -15.43 -18.50 -13.30
C SER A 9 -16.31 -19.45 -12.48
N GLU A 10 -15.94 -19.75 -11.24
CA GLU A 10 -16.69 -20.63 -10.35
C GLU A 10 -17.96 -19.98 -9.80
N GLU A 11 -17.89 -18.70 -9.46
CA GLU A 11 -19.03 -17.90 -8.99
C GLU A 11 -20.07 -17.67 -10.11
N ASN A 12 -19.63 -17.64 -11.36
CA ASN A 12 -20.48 -17.37 -12.52
C ASN A 12 -20.92 -18.62 -13.30
N LYS A 13 -20.80 -19.83 -12.72
CA LYS A 13 -21.20 -21.10 -13.36
C LYS A 13 -22.69 -21.16 -13.75
N GLU A 14 -23.53 -20.39 -13.06
CA GLU A 14 -24.98 -20.31 -13.31
C GLU A 14 -25.35 -19.35 -14.45
N LEU A 15 -24.40 -18.53 -14.93
CA LEU A 15 -24.66 -17.64 -16.06
C LEU A 15 -24.63 -18.45 -17.37
N PRO A 16 -25.59 -18.20 -18.29
CA PRO A 16 -25.56 -18.84 -19.59
C PRO A 16 -24.25 -18.48 -20.32
N PRO A 17 -23.62 -19.42 -21.07
CA PRO A 17 -22.42 -19.12 -21.83
C PRO A 17 -22.67 -17.94 -22.74
N TRP A 18 -21.87 -16.88 -22.60
CA TRP A 18 -22.00 -15.72 -23.46
C TRP A 18 -21.78 -16.17 -24.91
N ARG A 19 -22.84 -16.08 -25.72
CA ARG A 19 -22.75 -16.24 -27.17
C ARG A 19 -22.98 -14.87 -27.76
N PRO A 20 -22.04 -14.37 -28.58
CA PRO A 20 -22.28 -13.16 -29.32
C PRO A 20 -23.54 -13.33 -30.18
N THR A 21 -24.58 -12.55 -29.92
CA THR A 21 -25.71 -12.39 -30.84
C THR A 21 -25.33 -11.41 -31.94
N ARG A 22 -26.01 -11.48 -33.09
CA ARG A 22 -25.77 -10.57 -34.21
C ARG A 22 -25.88 -9.10 -33.80
N GLU A 23 -26.71 -8.80 -32.80
CA GLU A 23 -26.89 -7.47 -32.19
C GLU A 23 -25.76 -7.09 -31.22
N SER A 24 -25.20 -8.04 -30.45
CA SER A 24 -24.07 -7.76 -29.56
C SER A 24 -22.73 -7.61 -30.30
N CYS A 25 -22.63 -8.13 -31.52
CA CYS A 25 -21.46 -7.97 -32.40
C CYS A 25 -21.46 -6.67 -33.20
N THR A 26 -22.52 -5.87 -33.13
CA THR A 26 -22.58 -4.58 -33.82
C THR A 26 -22.97 -3.47 -32.83
N PRO A 27 -22.05 -3.05 -31.93
CA PRO A 27 -22.34 -2.03 -30.93
C PRO A 27 -22.72 -0.66 -31.55
N PHE A 28 -22.53 -0.51 -32.87
CA PHE A 28 -22.65 0.75 -33.61
C PHE A 28 -23.53 0.64 -34.87
N ALA A 29 -24.51 -0.27 -34.90
CA ALA A 29 -25.34 -0.56 -36.09
C ALA A 29 -26.23 0.60 -36.62
N GLY A 30 -26.08 1.82 -36.12
CA GLY A 30 -26.79 3.03 -36.58
C GLY A 30 -25.92 4.28 -36.59
N ILE A 31 -24.60 4.14 -36.42
CA ILE A 31 -23.67 5.23 -36.63
C ILE A 31 -23.33 5.22 -38.12
N GLU A 32 -23.87 6.19 -38.86
CA GLU A 32 -23.33 6.55 -40.16
C GLU A 32 -21.93 7.14 -39.89
N LEU A 33 -20.91 6.29 -39.99
CA LEU A 33 -19.53 6.76 -40.09
C LEU A 33 -19.48 7.55 -41.40
N ASP A 34 -19.45 8.87 -41.28
CA ASP A 34 -19.16 9.73 -42.41
C ASP A 34 -17.75 9.38 -42.89
N ASN A 35 -17.65 8.60 -43.97
CA ASN A 35 -16.40 8.23 -44.61
C ASN A 35 -15.77 9.44 -45.35
N SER A 36 -16.21 10.67 -45.08
CA SER A 36 -15.73 11.88 -45.75
C SER A 36 -14.49 12.50 -45.13
N GLU A 37 -14.14 12.13 -43.90
CA GLU A 37 -12.87 12.49 -43.25
C GLU A 37 -12.07 11.24 -42.92
N ASP A 38 -11.31 10.77 -43.91
CA ASP A 38 -10.16 9.88 -43.68
C ASP A 38 -9.16 10.63 -42.78
N THR A 39 -9.38 10.63 -41.47
CA THR A 39 -8.30 10.98 -40.54
C THR A 39 -7.18 9.99 -40.83
N PRO A 40 -6.04 10.44 -41.37
CA PRO A 40 -5.04 9.53 -41.87
C PRO A 40 -4.62 8.61 -40.74
N LEU A 41 -4.57 7.30 -40.98
CA LEU A 41 -4.19 6.29 -39.98
C LEU A 41 -2.91 6.68 -39.21
N THR A 42 -2.01 7.40 -39.86
CA THR A 42 -0.80 8.01 -39.30
C THR A 42 -1.07 8.96 -38.12
N GLU A 43 -2.10 9.79 -38.19
CA GLU A 43 -2.46 10.74 -37.13
C GLU A 43 -3.03 10.00 -35.90
N ILE A 44 -3.85 8.97 -36.13
CA ILE A 44 -4.35 8.09 -35.06
C ILE A 44 -3.19 7.39 -34.34
N ILE A 45 -2.24 6.83 -35.10
CA ILE A 45 -1.05 6.18 -34.54
C ILE A 45 -0.21 7.19 -33.73
N SER A 46 -0.02 8.41 -34.25
CA SER A 46 0.71 9.47 -33.55
C SER A 46 0.06 9.81 -32.19
N VAL A 47 -1.27 9.98 -32.17
CA VAL A 47 -2.02 10.27 -30.94
C VAL A 47 -1.90 9.10 -29.95
N MET A 48 -1.97 7.86 -30.42
CA MET A 48 -1.79 6.68 -29.56
C MET A 48 -0.38 6.60 -28.96
N ASP A 49 0.66 6.91 -29.74
CA ASP A 49 2.04 6.94 -29.27
C ASP A 49 2.27 8.05 -28.22
N GLU A 50 1.67 9.22 -28.42
CA GLU A 50 1.68 10.32 -27.45
C GLU A 50 1.02 9.91 -26.13
N ILE A 51 -0.18 9.34 -26.18
CA ILE A 51 -0.89 8.83 -25.00
C ILE A 51 -0.05 7.78 -24.27
N GLN A 52 0.54 6.83 -25.02
CA GLN A 52 1.36 5.78 -24.42
C GLN A 52 2.58 6.37 -23.71
N LYS A 53 3.23 7.37 -24.31
CA LYS A 53 4.37 8.05 -23.71
C LYS A 53 3.99 8.79 -22.44
N ASP A 54 2.86 9.49 -22.44
CA ASP A 54 2.36 10.21 -21.26
C ASP A 54 2.03 9.25 -20.11
N LEU A 55 1.38 8.11 -20.41
CA LEU A 55 1.09 7.08 -19.41
C LEU A 55 2.37 6.48 -18.80
N MET A 56 3.39 6.20 -19.62
CA MET A 56 4.68 5.70 -19.13
C MET A 56 5.41 6.73 -18.26
N GLU A 57 5.27 8.02 -18.56
CA GLU A 57 5.83 9.10 -17.76
C GLU A 57 5.10 9.24 -16.42
N GLU A 58 3.76 9.18 -16.44
CA GLU A 58 2.94 9.23 -15.24
C GLU A 58 3.23 8.05 -14.30
N GLU A 59 3.31 6.83 -14.84
CA GLU A 59 3.68 5.63 -14.07
C GLU A 59 5.03 5.82 -13.36
N ARG A 60 6.04 6.31 -14.09
CA ARG A 60 7.37 6.56 -13.52
C ARG A 60 7.33 7.61 -12.42
N ASN A 61 6.56 8.67 -12.61
CA ASN A 61 6.39 9.73 -11.61
C ASN A 61 5.65 9.24 -10.36
N ILE A 62 4.64 8.38 -10.51
CA ILE A 62 3.94 7.76 -9.39
C ILE A 62 4.92 6.91 -8.57
N LEU A 63 5.71 6.06 -9.22
CA LEU A 63 6.70 5.22 -8.54
C LEU A 63 7.76 6.07 -7.83
N ALA A 64 8.30 7.10 -8.48
CA ALA A 64 9.29 7.98 -7.88
C ALA A 64 8.76 8.70 -6.63
N ARG A 65 7.52 9.20 -6.68
CA ARG A 65 6.86 9.85 -5.54
C ARG A 65 6.56 8.86 -4.41
N TYR A 66 6.17 7.64 -4.75
CA TYR A 66 5.94 6.59 -3.76
C TYR A 66 7.24 6.24 -3.03
N ASP A 67 8.34 6.06 -3.75
CA ASP A 67 9.66 5.77 -3.17
C ASP A 67 10.16 6.92 -2.29
N GLU A 68 9.94 8.17 -2.70
CA GLU A 68 10.27 9.34 -1.89
C GLU A 68 9.45 9.38 -0.59
N ASN A 69 8.14 9.17 -0.69
CA ASN A 69 7.26 9.13 0.48
C ASN A 69 7.63 7.99 1.43
N LEU A 70 7.93 6.81 0.89
CA LEU A 70 8.33 5.65 1.67
C LEU A 70 9.61 5.92 2.48
N LYS A 71 10.61 6.54 1.84
CA LYS A 71 11.86 6.95 2.51
C LYS A 71 11.60 7.97 3.62
N PHE A 72 10.69 8.92 3.38
CA PHE A 72 10.31 9.91 4.38
C PHE A 72 9.60 9.27 5.58
N GLU A 73 8.63 8.39 5.32
CA GLU A 73 7.89 7.67 6.36
C GLU A 73 8.82 6.79 7.20
N GLU A 74 9.73 6.05 6.56
CA GLU A 74 10.74 5.24 7.23
C GLU A 74 11.65 6.10 8.11
N ALA A 75 12.14 7.23 7.59
CA ALA A 75 12.98 8.14 8.36
C ALA A 75 12.24 8.73 9.57
N SER A 76 10.97 9.11 9.40
CA SER A 76 10.11 9.60 10.48
C SER A 76 9.87 8.54 11.55
N LEU A 77 9.57 7.30 11.14
CA LEU A 77 9.39 6.18 12.04
C LEU A 77 10.69 5.87 12.81
N CYS A 78 11.83 5.83 12.12
CA CYS A 78 13.13 5.64 12.75
C CYS A 78 13.44 6.74 13.77
N ALA A 79 13.13 7.99 13.46
CA ALA A 79 13.30 9.11 14.40
C ALA A 79 12.41 8.93 15.65
N ALA A 80 11.14 8.58 15.46
CA ALA A 80 10.22 8.30 16.58
C ALA A 80 10.71 7.13 17.44
N ILE A 81 11.15 6.03 16.82
CA ILE A 81 11.75 4.89 17.53
C ILE A 81 12.99 5.35 18.31
N ASN A 82 13.88 6.13 17.71
CA ASN A 82 15.08 6.62 18.40
C ASN A 82 14.74 7.53 19.60
N CYS A 83 13.65 8.31 19.54
CA CYS A 83 13.17 9.06 20.71
C CYS A 83 12.58 8.16 21.80
N LEU A 84 12.06 7.00 21.42
CA LEU A 84 11.50 5.99 22.33
C LEU A 84 12.54 4.97 22.78
N ARG A 85 13.71 4.90 22.13
CA ARG A 85 14.80 4.01 22.49
C ARG A 85 15.31 4.39 23.87
N THR A 86 14.94 3.54 24.81
CA THR A 86 15.41 3.50 26.18
C THR A 86 16.63 2.60 26.30
N ASP A 87 17.60 2.76 25.39
CA ASP A 87 18.78 1.88 25.32
C ASP A 87 19.64 1.97 26.60
N ASP A 88 19.52 3.06 27.36
CA ASP A 88 20.28 3.29 28.60
C ASP A 88 19.47 3.07 29.90
N PHE A 89 18.12 3.01 29.85
CA PHE A 89 17.30 2.94 31.06
C PHE A 89 15.89 2.41 30.82
N VAL A 90 15.42 1.43 31.59
CA VAL A 90 14.03 0.95 31.48
C VAL A 90 13.07 1.95 32.13
N LEU A 91 12.08 2.45 31.38
CA LEU A 91 11.04 3.32 31.94
C LEU A 91 10.12 2.56 32.90
N CYS A 92 9.76 3.19 34.01
CA CYS A 92 8.84 2.60 34.98
C CYS A 92 7.42 2.44 34.37
N PRO A 93 6.83 1.23 34.39
CA PRO A 93 5.53 0.98 33.79
C PRO A 93 4.37 1.70 34.51
N VAL A 94 4.58 2.11 35.78
CA VAL A 94 3.56 2.81 36.59
C VAL A 94 3.49 4.29 36.21
N CYS A 95 4.61 5.01 36.28
CA CYS A 95 4.62 6.46 36.04
C CYS A 95 4.94 6.84 34.59
N LYS A 96 5.43 5.90 33.78
CA LYS A 96 5.81 6.09 32.36
C LYS A 96 6.76 7.27 32.11
N ARG A 97 7.48 7.69 33.14
CA ARG A 97 8.28 8.94 33.13
C ARG A 97 9.67 8.77 33.71
N ASN A 98 9.75 8.12 34.87
CA ASN A 98 11.02 7.93 35.57
C ASN A 98 11.65 6.60 35.18
N ALA A 99 12.98 6.56 35.12
CA ALA A 99 13.74 5.32 34.95
C ALA A 99 13.57 4.40 36.17
N LEU A 100 13.65 3.09 35.92
CA LEU A 100 13.86 2.08 36.94
C LEU A 100 15.33 2.04 37.31
N HIS A 101 15.61 1.95 38.61
CA HIS A 101 16.94 1.73 39.14
C HIS A 101 16.98 0.37 39.83
N GLN A 102 18.09 -0.34 39.69
CA GLN A 102 18.32 -1.60 40.39
C GLN A 102 19.39 -1.42 41.46
N ASN A 103 19.10 -1.87 42.67
CA ASN A 103 20.07 -2.02 43.73
C ASN A 103 19.97 -3.43 44.30
N LYS A 104 20.97 -4.27 44.00
CA LYS A 104 20.97 -5.70 44.32
C LYS A 104 19.71 -6.39 43.76
N GLN A 105 18.85 -6.92 44.64
CA GLN A 105 17.62 -7.64 44.30
C GLN A 105 16.38 -6.74 44.35
N VAL A 106 16.55 -5.42 44.43
CA VAL A 106 15.43 -4.48 44.51
C VAL A 106 15.45 -3.57 43.30
N ILE A 107 14.38 -3.62 42.51
CA ILE A 107 14.12 -2.65 41.44
C ILE A 107 13.20 -1.58 42.01
N PHE A 108 13.55 -0.30 41.84
CA PHE A 108 12.77 0.80 42.38
C PHE A 108 12.67 1.99 41.43
N CYS A 109 11.66 2.82 41.66
CA CYS A 109 11.41 4.05 40.91
C CYS A 109 11.10 5.21 41.85
N ALA A 110 11.48 6.43 41.45
CA ALA A 110 11.15 7.66 42.19
C ALA A 110 9.63 7.91 42.35
N CYS A 111 8.76 7.22 41.57
CA CYS A 111 7.32 7.28 41.77
C CYS A 111 6.79 6.41 42.92
N GLY A 112 7.67 5.65 43.59
CA GLY A 112 7.30 4.77 44.70
C GLY A 112 7.12 3.29 44.34
N LEU A 113 7.31 2.89 43.08
CA LEU A 113 7.36 1.47 42.71
C LEU A 113 8.60 0.82 43.32
N ARG A 114 8.43 -0.32 43.99
CA ARG A 114 9.50 -1.17 44.52
C ARG A 114 9.14 -2.64 44.27
N ILE A 115 10.01 -3.36 43.61
CA ILE A 115 9.88 -4.79 43.28
C ILE A 115 11.05 -5.51 43.93
N ASP A 116 10.75 -6.53 44.72
CA ASP A 116 11.77 -7.39 45.34
C ASP A 116 11.92 -8.66 44.49
N THR A 117 13.02 -8.77 43.76
CA THR A 117 13.26 -9.87 42.83
C THR A 117 13.71 -11.15 43.54
N GLU A 118 13.84 -11.13 44.87
CA GLU A 118 14.20 -12.30 45.68
C GLU A 118 13.13 -13.41 45.61
N TYR A 119 11.88 -13.05 45.33
CA TYR A 119 10.74 -13.96 45.22
C TYR A 119 10.29 -14.26 43.78
N ASP A 120 10.91 -13.63 42.77
CA ASP A 120 10.50 -13.71 41.36
C ASP A 120 11.12 -14.88 40.59
N ALA A 121 11.97 -15.70 41.24
CA ALA A 121 12.53 -16.92 40.65
C ALA A 121 11.62 -18.14 40.94
N VAL A 122 10.62 -18.37 40.09
CA VAL A 122 9.90 -19.65 39.97
C VAL A 122 10.10 -20.20 38.57
#